data_AF-A0A6N6T6G4-F1
#
_entry.id   AF-A0A6N6T6G4-F1
#
_cell.length_a   1.000
_cell.length_b   1.000
_cell.length_c   1.000
_cell.angle_alpha   90.00
_cell.angle_beta   90.00
_cell.angle_gamma   90.00
#
_symmetry.space_group_name_H-M   'P 1'
#
loop_
_entity.id
_entity.type
_entity.pdbx_description
1 polymer ?
#
loop_
_entity_poly.entity_id
_entity_poly.type
_entity_poly.pdbx_seq_one_letter_code
_entity_poly.pdbx_strand_id
1 'polypeptide(L)'
;MPLALKTLLGQAVADDGYGGKGKSLWVREALTQLFEHDPDLMNVGVGDDLEVNDAEDAFFLSMENGLAIDAAVEVIRSQYPRAEGIQSAIVRAAVRYRLRERGKK
;
A
#
# COMPACT_ATOMS: atom_id res chain seq x y z
N MET A 1 5.02 -6.53 -5.83
CA MET A 1 3.65 -6.08 -6.16
C MET A 1 3.36 -6.43 -7.61
N PRO A 2 2.10 -6.61 -8.03
CA PRO A 2 1.79 -6.91 -9.43
C PRO A 2 2.31 -5.80 -10.36
N LEU A 3 2.81 -6.19 -11.54
CA LEU A 3 3.39 -5.29 -12.52
C LEU A 3 2.40 -4.22 -12.97
N ALA A 4 1.13 -4.58 -13.15
CA ALA A 4 0.08 -3.62 -13.51
C ALA A 4 -0.05 -2.51 -12.46
N LEU A 5 -0.07 -2.87 -11.17
CA LEU A 5 -0.16 -1.92 -10.07
C LEU A 5 1.11 -1.04 -9.99
N LYS A 6 2.28 -1.63 -10.20
CA LYS A 6 3.56 -0.90 -10.26
C LYS A 6 3.57 0.16 -11.37
N THR A 7 3.08 -0.19 -12.55
CA THR A 7 2.96 0.74 -13.69
C THR A 7 2.02 1.91 -13.36
N LEU A 8 0.85 1.61 -12.79
CA LEU A 8 -0.12 2.64 -12.38
C LEU A 8 0.43 3.56 -11.30
N LEU A 9 1.15 3.01 -10.32
CA LEU A 9 1.86 3.81 -9.32
C LEU A 9 2.89 4.74 -9.97
N GLY A 10 3.70 4.22 -10.89
CA GLY A 10 4.70 5.02 -11.61
C GLY A 10 4.09 6.19 -12.35
N GLN A 11 2.99 5.95 -13.07
CA GLN A 11 2.23 7.00 -13.76
C GLN A 11 1.66 8.03 -12.77
N ALA A 12 1.04 7.56 -11.68
CA ALA A 12 0.46 8.43 -10.67
C ALA A 12 1.48 9.36 -10.01
N VAL A 13 2.65 8.83 -9.67
CA VAL A 13 3.75 9.61 -9.09
C VAL A 13 4.20 10.72 -10.04
N ALA A 14 4.29 10.42 -11.35
CA ALA A 14 4.65 11.40 -12.36
C ALA A 14 3.56 12.46 -12.56
N ASP A 15 2.30 12.05 -12.70
CA ASP A 15 1.15 12.93 -12.91
C ASP A 15 0.94 13.90 -11.74
N ASP A 16 1.14 13.42 -10.51
CA ASP A 16 0.99 14.25 -9.30
C ASP A 16 2.21 15.17 -9.07
N GLY A 17 3.20 15.17 -9.97
CA GLY A 17 4.34 16.09 -9.93
C GLY A 17 5.43 15.74 -8.92
N TYR A 18 5.48 14.50 -8.43
CA TYR A 18 6.47 14.09 -7.44
C TYR A 18 7.86 13.89 -8.09
N GLY A 19 8.91 14.46 -7.49
CA GLY A 19 10.29 14.42 -8.01
C GLY A 19 11.04 13.07 -7.83
N GLY A 20 12.37 13.06 -7.95
CA GLY A 20 13.20 11.84 -7.97
C GLY A 20 13.15 10.93 -6.72
N LYS A 21 12.64 11.43 -5.57
CA LYS A 21 12.34 10.63 -4.35
C LYS A 21 10.84 10.47 -4.11
N GLY A 22 10.05 10.81 -5.12
CA GLY A 22 8.62 11.00 -5.09
C GLY A 22 7.83 9.75 -4.74
N LYS A 23 8.24 8.61 -5.30
CA LYS A 23 7.54 7.34 -5.10
C LYS A 23 7.43 6.94 -3.63
N SER A 24 8.50 7.07 -2.85
CA SER A 24 8.46 6.73 -1.42
C SER A 24 7.58 7.70 -0.64
N LEU A 25 7.64 9.01 -0.94
CA LEU A 25 6.78 10.01 -0.29
C LEU A 25 5.30 9.76 -0.62
N TRP A 26 4.99 9.51 -1.88
CA TRP A 26 3.65 9.20 -2.34
C TRP A 26 3.08 7.96 -1.64
N VAL A 27 3.90 6.91 -1.46
CA VAL A 27 3.46 5.69 -0.75
C VAL A 27 3.26 5.94 0.75
N ARG A 28 4.10 6.75 1.41
CA ARG A 28 3.92 7.12 2.83
C ARG A 28 2.59 7.82 3.05
N GLU A 29 2.30 8.82 2.24
CA GLU A 29 1.03 9.54 2.28
C GLU A 29 -0.16 8.63 1.93
N ALA A 30 0.01 7.67 1.01
CA ALA A 30 -1.01 6.68 0.71
C ALA A 30 -1.30 5.78 1.92
N LEU A 31 -0.27 5.38 2.67
CA LEU A 31 -0.41 4.62 3.91
C LEU A 31 -1.14 5.43 4.98
N THR A 32 -0.78 6.70 5.15
CA THR A 32 -1.49 7.60 6.08
C THR A 32 -2.97 7.69 5.72
N GLN A 33 -3.31 7.92 4.45
CA GLN A 33 -4.70 8.00 3.99
C GLN A 33 -5.46 6.67 4.17
N LEU A 34 -4.79 5.53 3.96
CA LEU A 34 -5.40 4.22 4.21
C LEU A 34 -5.75 4.07 5.69
N PHE A 35 -4.80 4.32 6.60
CA PHE A 35 -5.04 4.14 8.04
C PHE A 35 -6.08 5.11 8.60
N GLU A 36 -6.20 6.31 8.03
CA GLU A 36 -7.27 7.25 8.38
C GLU A 36 -8.66 6.75 7.93
N HIS A 37 -8.75 6.05 6.80
CA HIS A 37 -10.02 5.63 6.20
C HIS A 37 -10.46 4.22 6.57
N ASP A 38 -9.50 3.31 6.75
CA ASP A 38 -9.71 1.90 7.10
C ASP A 38 -8.85 1.54 8.32
N PRO A 39 -9.15 2.12 9.51
CA PRO A 39 -8.35 1.92 10.72
C PRO A 39 -8.34 0.46 11.19
N ASP A 40 -9.40 -0.29 10.87
CA ASP A 40 -9.54 -1.71 11.19
C ASP A 40 -8.95 -2.64 10.11
N LEU A 41 -8.42 -2.07 9.02
CA LEU A 41 -7.73 -2.78 7.92
C LEU A 41 -8.60 -3.84 7.23
N MET A 42 -9.91 -3.63 7.22
CA MET A 42 -10.89 -4.62 6.75
C MET A 42 -10.76 -4.92 5.26
N ASN A 43 -10.17 -4.01 4.48
CA ASN A 43 -10.03 -4.15 3.04
C ASN A 43 -8.61 -4.55 2.61
N VAL A 44 -7.69 -4.75 3.54
CA VAL A 44 -6.31 -5.18 3.23
C VAL A 44 -6.33 -6.63 2.73
N GLY A 45 -5.69 -6.87 1.57
CA GLY A 45 -5.62 -8.20 0.96
C GLY A 45 -6.85 -8.63 0.19
N VAL A 46 -7.94 -7.86 0.20
CA VAL A 46 -9.14 -8.15 -0.60
C VAL A 46 -8.79 -8.11 -2.09
N GLY A 47 -8.99 -9.24 -2.77
CA GLY A 47 -8.68 -9.40 -4.20
C GLY A 47 -7.23 -9.75 -4.52
N ASP A 48 -6.34 -9.87 -3.52
CA ASP A 48 -4.93 -10.23 -3.73
C ASP A 48 -4.75 -11.68 -4.16
N ASP A 49 -5.66 -12.59 -3.79
CA ASP A 49 -5.56 -14.04 -4.08
C ASP A 49 -5.54 -14.38 -5.57
N LEU A 50 -6.00 -13.46 -6.43
CA LEU A 50 -6.04 -13.61 -7.88
C LEU A 50 -4.81 -13.01 -8.58
N GLU A 51 -3.93 -12.33 -7.83
CA GLU A 51 -2.84 -11.55 -8.40
C GLU A 51 -1.47 -12.22 -8.19
N VAL A 52 -0.67 -12.23 -9.24
CA VAL A 52 0.74 -12.68 -9.16
C VAL A 52 1.61 -11.48 -8.82
N ASN A 53 2.42 -11.59 -7.76
CA ASN A 53 3.47 -10.61 -7.46
C ASN A 53 4.69 -10.87 -8.36
N ASP A 54 4.60 -10.43 -9.62
CA ASP A 54 5.60 -10.65 -10.69
C ASP A 54 6.64 -9.51 -10.82
N ALA A 55 6.56 -8.49 -9.97
CA ALA A 55 7.54 -7.41 -9.91
C ALA A 55 7.99 -7.08 -8.47
N GLU A 56 9.29 -6.90 -8.31
CA GLU A 56 9.88 -6.34 -7.10
C GLU A 56 9.75 -4.81 -7.11
N ASP A 57 9.42 -4.24 -5.95
CA ASP A 57 9.46 -2.80 -5.73
C ASP A 57 9.87 -2.52 -4.29
N ALA A 58 10.54 -1.39 -4.08
CA ALA A 58 11.09 -1.00 -2.79
C ALA A 58 10.70 0.44 -2.45
N PHE A 59 10.32 0.65 -1.19
CA PHE A 59 9.89 1.93 -0.68
C PHE A 59 10.62 2.22 0.62
N PHE A 60 11.07 3.47 0.77
CA PHE A 60 11.54 3.95 2.06
C PHE A 60 10.34 4.41 2.87
N LEU A 61 10.09 3.80 4.02
CA LEU A 61 9.04 4.21 4.94
C LEU A 61 9.57 5.23 5.95
N SER A 62 8.70 6.09 6.47
CA SER A 62 9.01 6.86 7.67
C SER A 62 8.99 5.93 8.89
N MET A 63 9.57 6.35 10.01
CA MET A 63 9.48 5.61 11.27
C MET A 63 8.02 5.40 11.69
N GLU A 64 7.20 6.45 11.59
CA GLU A 64 5.78 6.41 11.93
C GLU A 64 5.00 5.42 11.05
N ASN A 65 5.20 5.43 9.73
CA ASN A 65 4.56 4.44 8.86
C ASN A 65 5.06 3.02 9.15
N GLY A 66 6.33 2.85 9.53
CA GLY A 66 6.87 1.57 9.95
C GLY A 66 6.14 1.02 11.17
N LEU A 67 6.04 1.82 12.24
CA LEU A 67 5.32 1.47 13.46
C LEU A 67 3.83 1.18 13.20
N ALA A 68 3.18 1.98 12.37
CA ALA A 68 1.78 1.76 11.98
C ALA A 68 1.59 0.44 11.20
N ILE A 69 2.53 0.11 10.30
CA ILE A 69 2.54 -1.16 9.58
C ILE A 69 2.76 -2.33 10.55
N ASP A 70 3.69 -2.21 11.50
CA ASP A 70 3.96 -3.29 12.45
C ASP A 70 2.72 -3.58 13.31
N ALA A 71 2.06 -2.53 13.83
CA ALA A 71 0.80 -2.65 14.55
C ALA A 71 -0.32 -3.27 13.66
N ALA A 72 -0.41 -2.84 12.40
CA ALA A 72 -1.35 -3.40 11.43
C ALA A 72 -1.10 -4.90 11.16
N VAL A 73 0.17 -5.30 11.06
CA VAL A 73 0.56 -6.71 10.89
C VAL A 73 0.15 -7.53 12.09
N GLU A 74 0.34 -7.02 13.31
CA GLU A 74 -0.09 -7.70 14.54
C GLU A 74 -1.60 -7.92 14.57
N VAL A 75 -2.38 -6.88 14.23
CA VAL A 75 -3.86 -6.96 14.17
C VAL A 75 -4.32 -8.01 13.16
N ILE A 76 -3.81 -7.97 11.92
CA ILE A 76 -4.21 -8.92 10.87
C ILE A 76 -3.78 -10.34 11.23
N ARG A 77 -2.57 -10.53 11.74
CA ARG A 77 -2.05 -11.85 12.12
C ARG A 77 -2.80 -12.44 13.33
N SER A 78 -3.31 -11.61 14.23
CA SER A 78 -4.14 -12.10 15.35
C SER A 78 -5.43 -12.76 14.85
N GLN A 79 -6.00 -12.25 13.75
CA GLN A 79 -7.23 -12.77 13.12
C GLN A 79 -6.92 -13.91 12.14
N TYR A 80 -5.80 -13.82 11.43
CA TYR A 80 -5.36 -14.77 10.41
C TYR A 80 -3.90 -15.20 10.66
N PRO A 81 -3.64 -16.12 11.62
CA PRO A 81 -2.27 -16.43 12.08
C PRO A 81 -1.33 -16.99 11.02
N ARG A 82 -1.89 -17.58 9.95
CA ARG A 82 -1.14 -18.17 8.83
C ARG A 82 -1.01 -17.25 7.62
N ALA A 83 -1.49 -16.01 7.72
CA ALA A 83 -1.36 -15.05 6.62
C ALA A 83 0.12 -14.66 6.42
N GLU A 84 0.60 -14.83 5.21
CA GLU A 84 1.94 -14.42 4.78
C GLU A 84 1.88 -13.12 3.96
N GLY A 85 3.01 -12.42 3.84
CA GLY A 85 3.10 -11.24 2.98
C GLY A 85 2.24 -10.04 3.40
N ILE A 86 1.75 -10.01 4.65
CA ILE A 86 0.81 -9.00 5.18
C ILE A 86 1.32 -7.57 4.93
N GLN A 87 2.60 -7.29 5.20
CA GLN A 87 3.17 -5.97 4.96
C GLN A 87 3.06 -5.53 3.50
N SER A 88 3.32 -6.44 2.56
CA SER A 88 3.16 -6.14 1.13
C SER A 88 1.70 -5.95 0.76
N ALA A 89 0.78 -6.70 1.37
CA ALA A 89 -0.65 -6.52 1.19
C ALA A 89 -1.13 -5.14 1.67
N ILE A 90 -0.64 -4.67 2.83
CA ILE A 90 -0.93 -3.32 3.35
C ILE A 90 -0.45 -2.25 2.36
N VAL A 91 0.79 -2.35 1.87
CA VAL A 91 1.33 -1.39 0.90
C VAL A 91 0.53 -1.39 -0.40
N ARG A 92 0.17 -2.57 -0.93
CA ARG A 92 -0.68 -2.67 -2.13
C ARG A 92 -2.06 -2.06 -1.90
N ALA A 93 -2.69 -2.35 -0.75
CA ALA A 93 -3.98 -1.79 -0.38
C ALA A 93 -3.93 -0.26 -0.33
N ALA A 94 -2.89 0.31 0.28
CA ALA A 94 -2.70 1.76 0.35
C ALA A 94 -2.55 2.40 -1.04
N VAL A 95 -1.73 1.78 -1.91
CA VAL A 95 -1.55 2.24 -3.29
C VAL A 95 -2.88 2.18 -4.05
N ARG A 96 -3.59 1.04 -4.02
CA ARG A 96 -4.88 0.88 -4.71
C ARG A 96 -5.91 1.86 -4.20
N TYR A 97 -6.01 2.05 -2.89
CA TYR A 97 -6.91 3.00 -2.27
C TYR A 97 -6.67 4.41 -2.81
N ARG A 98 -5.43 4.91 -2.74
CA ARG A 98 -5.10 6.25 -3.22
C ARG A 98 -5.31 6.41 -4.73
N LEU A 99 -4.99 5.40 -5.54
CA LEU A 99 -5.27 5.40 -6.98
C LEU A 99 -6.79 5.50 -7.27
N ARG A 100 -7.61 4.77 -6.51
CA ARG A 100 -9.07 4.82 -6.64
C ARG A 100 -9.61 6.20 -6.28
N GLU A 101 -9.12 6.81 -5.20
CA GLU A 101 -9.55 8.15 -4.79
C GLU A 101 -9.09 9.25 -5.78
N ARG A 102 -7.96 9.06 -6.48
CA ARG A 102 -7.54 9.93 -7.59
C ARG A 102 -8.52 9.87 -8.77
N GLY A 103 -9.04 8.68 -9.10
CA GLY A 103 -9.99 8.50 -10.21
C GLY A 103 -11.42 9.01 -9.95
N LYS A 104 -11.75 9.39 -8.70
CA LYS A 104 -13.06 9.96 -8.35
C LYS A 104 -13.12 11.50 -8.46
N LYS A 105 -11.96 12.16 -8.61
CA LYS A 105 -11.84 13.61 -8.76
C LYS A 105 -11.89 13.99 -10.24
#